data_AF-A0A9D1QB98-F1
#
_entry.id   AF-A0A9D1QB98-F1
#
_cell.length_a   1.000
_cell.length_b   1.000
_cell.length_c   1.000
_cell.angle_alpha   90.00
_cell.angle_beta   90.00
_cell.angle_gamma   90.00
#
_symmetry.space_group_name_H-M   'P 1'
#
loop_
_entity.id
_entity.type
_entity.pdbx_description
1 polymer ?
#
loop_
_entity_poly.entity_id
_entity_poly.type
_entity_poly.pdbx_seq_one_letter_code
_entity_poly.pdbx_strand_id
1 'polypeptide(L)' 'MAKTNTTESITYAQAVAEIEDILEKMNDAELDIDQLGAYVERATTLITLCKEKLLKAQKQVEKVMKSDEA' A
#
# COMPACT_ATOMS: atom_id res chain seq x y z
N MET A 1 -20.95 -15.33 -4.59
CA MET A 1 -20.03 -14.95 -5.68
C MET A 1 -20.17 -13.45 -5.90
N ALA A 2 -19.21 -12.64 -5.47
CA ALA A 2 -19.17 -11.22 -5.77
C ALA A 2 -17.74 -10.89 -6.19
N LYS A 3 -17.47 -11.01 -7.49
CA LYS A 3 -16.28 -10.44 -8.13
C LYS A 3 -16.69 -9.06 -8.62
N THR A 4 -16.47 -8.03 -7.83
CA THR A 4 -16.47 -6.65 -8.31
C THR A 4 -15.13 -6.40 -8.98
N ASN A 5 -15.18 -6.40 -10.30
CA ASN A 5 -14.12 -5.94 -11.18
C ASN A 5 -14.25 -4.42 -11.27
N THR A 6 -13.41 -3.69 -10.55
CA THR A 6 -13.28 -2.26 -10.75
C THR A 6 -11.79 -1.94 -10.74
N THR A 7 -11.39 -1.06 -11.65
CA THR A 7 -10.12 -0.33 -11.66
C THR A 7 -10.07 0.57 -10.42
N GLU A 8 -10.03 -0.05 -9.24
CA GLU A 8 -10.29 0.55 -7.94
C GLU A 8 -8.97 0.80 -7.25
N SER A 9 -8.77 2.06 -6.84
CA SER A 9 -7.72 2.46 -5.93
C SER A 9 -7.60 1.46 -4.79
N ILE A 10 -6.46 0.77 -4.70
CA ILE A 10 -6.20 -0.19 -3.63
C ILE A 10 -6.39 0.47 -2.25
N THR A 11 -7.05 -0.23 -1.34
CA THR A 11 -7.17 0.24 0.06
C THR A 11 -5.83 0.12 0.77
N TYR A 12 -5.65 0.84 1.88
CA TYR A 12 -4.42 0.71 2.67
C TYR A 12 -4.21 -0.74 3.13
N ALA A 13 -5.26 -1.40 3.62
CA ALA A 13 -5.20 -2.79 4.07
C ALA A 13 -4.81 -3.76 2.94
N GLN A 14 -5.39 -3.59 1.74
CA GLN A 14 -5.00 -4.41 0.59
C GLN A 14 -3.56 -4.17 0.16
N ALA A 15 -3.09 -2.91 0.19
CA ALA A 15 -1.71 -2.59 -0.16
C ALA A 15 -0.72 -3.23 0.83
N VAL A 16 -1.05 -3.25 2.12
CA VAL A 16 -0.25 -3.94 3.14
C VAL A 16 -0.25 -5.45 2.92
N ALA A 17 -1.42 -6.06 2.69
CA ALA A 17 -1.53 -7.49 2.43
C ALA A 17 -0.73 -7.90 1.18
N GLU A 18 -0.72 -7.08 0.14
CA GLU A 18 0.07 -7.34 -1.06
C GLU A 18 1.58 -7.19 -0.81
N ILE A 19 2.00 -6.24 0.05
CA ILE A 19 3.41 -6.15 0.46
C ILE A 19 3.84 -7.41 1.23
N GLU A 20 3.00 -7.94 2.12
CA GLU A 20 3.27 -9.17 2.86
C GLU A 20 3.41 -10.38 1.92
N ASP A 21 2.52 -10.52 0.93
CA ASP A 21 2.60 -11.57 -0.10
C ASP A 21 3.87 -11.44 -0.96
N ILE A 22 4.27 -10.20 -1.29
CA ILE A 22 5.55 -9.95 -1.99
C ILE A 22 6.73 -10.38 -1.12
N LEU A 23 6.72 -10.06 0.18
CA LEU A 23 7.79 -10.48 1.10
C LEU A 23 7.87 -12.00 1.26
N GLU A 24 6.74 -12.69 1.29
CA GLU A 24 6.69 -14.15 1.33
C GLU A 24 7.31 -14.74 0.06
N LYS A 25 6.91 -14.23 -1.11
CA LYS A 25 7.48 -14.64 -2.40
C LYS A 25 8.98 -14.38 -2.46
N MET A 26 9.44 -13.21 -2.02
CA MET A 26 10.87 -12.84 -1.99
C MET A 26 11.72 -13.78 -1.12
N ASN A 27 11.13 -14.45 -0.13
CA ASN A 27 11.81 -15.41 0.73
C ASN A 27 11.76 -16.85 0.20
N ASP A 28 11.10 -17.10 -0.93
CA ASP A 28 11.09 -18.40 -1.59
C ASP A 28 12.50 -18.73 -2.12
N ALA A 29 12.93 -19.98 -1.93
CA ALA A 29 14.28 -20.44 -2.22
C ALA A 29 14.59 -20.52 -3.73
N GLU A 30 13.56 -20.47 -4.58
CA GLU A 30 13.69 -20.56 -6.05
C GLU A 30 13.55 -19.22 -6.77
N LEU A 31 13.67 -18.09 -6.07
CA LEU A 31 13.44 -16.77 -6.66
C LEU A 31 14.54 -16.34 -7.64
N ASP A 32 14.15 -16.00 -8.86
CA ASP A 32 15.04 -15.45 -9.88
C ASP A 32 15.33 -13.95 -9.62
N ILE A 33 16.53 -13.48 -9.97
CA ILE A 33 16.98 -12.11 -9.73
C ILE A 33 16.18 -11.07 -10.53
N ASP A 34 15.71 -11.46 -11.73
CA ASP A 34 14.83 -10.60 -12.53
C ASP A 34 13.45 -10.45 -11.88
N GLN A 35 12.96 -11.49 -11.18
CA GLN A 35 11.72 -11.44 -10.40
C GLN A 35 11.88 -10.59 -9.13
N LEU A 36 13.06 -10.64 -8.50
CA LEU A 36 13.38 -9.80 -7.35
C LEU A 36 13.23 -8.31 -7.66
N GLY A 37 13.73 -7.86 -8.82
CA GLY A 37 13.60 -6.48 -9.27
C GLY A 37 12.14 -6.03 -9.39
N ALA A 38 11.30 -6.85 -10.01
CA ALA A 38 9.87 -6.57 -10.17
C ALA A 38 9.12 -6.52 -8.83
N TYR A 39 9.45 -7.42 -7.90
CA TYR A 39 8.87 -7.43 -6.56
C TYR A 39 9.22 -6.18 -5.75
N VAL A 40 10.48 -5.74 -5.81
CA VAL A 40 10.95 -4.51 -5.14
C VAL A 40 10.27 -3.27 -5.71
N GLU A 41 10.15 -3.18 -7.03
CA GLU A 41 9.46 -2.05 -7.69
C GLU A 41 7.98 -1.98 -7.28
N ARG A 42 7.30 -3.14 -7.27
CA ARG A 42 5.90 -3.23 -6.85
C ARG A 42 5.73 -2.85 -5.37
N ALA A 43 6.55 -3.40 -4.49
CA ALA A 43 6.50 -3.08 -3.05
C ALA A 43 6.75 -1.58 -2.81
N THR A 44 7.69 -0.96 -3.53
CA THR A 44 8.00 0.47 -3.42
C THR A 44 6.81 1.34 -3.85
N THR A 45 6.11 0.93 -4.92
CA THR A 45 4.88 1.59 -5.37
C THR A 45 3.79 1.54 -4.29
N LEU A 46 3.57 0.37 -3.71
CA LEU A 46 2.57 0.17 -2.65
C LEU A 46 2.91 0.98 -1.38
N ILE A 47 4.17 1.00 -0.97
CA ILE A 47 4.66 1.79 0.17
C ILE A 47 4.42 3.28 -0.06
N THR A 48 4.68 3.78 -1.27
CA THR A 48 4.46 5.19 -1.63
C THR A 48 2.98 5.55 -1.50
N LEU A 49 2.10 4.69 -2.03
CA LEU A 49 0.66 4.85 -1.95
C LEU A 49 0.17 4.82 -0.48
N CYS A 50 0.71 3.93 0.35
CA CYS A 50 0.43 3.89 1.79
C CYS A 50 0.83 5.20 2.49
N LYS A 51 2.02 5.73 2.20
CA LYS A 51 2.50 7.01 2.76
C LYS A 51 1.58 8.16 2.38
N GLU A 52 1.14 8.24 1.12
CA GLU A 52 0.22 9.29 0.67
C GLU A 52 -1.13 9.24 1.40
N LYS A 53 -1.69 8.04 1.58
CA LYS A 53 -2.94 7.86 2.34
C LYS A 53 -2.78 8.30 3.80
N LEU A 54 -1.68 7.94 4.45
CA LEU A 54 -1.40 8.34 5.83
C LEU A 54 -1.25 9.86 5.96
N LEU A 55 -0.49 10.50 5.06
CA LEU A 55 -0.34 11.96 5.04
C LEU A 55 -1.68 12.67 4.83
N LYS A 56 -2.55 12.12 3.97
CA LYS A 56 -3.90 12.66 3.78
C LYS A 56 -4.74 12.55 5.05
N ALA A 57 -4.71 11.39 5.72
CA ALA A 57 -5.41 11.18 6.98
C ALA A 57 -4.90 12.14 8.08
N GLN A 58 -3.57 12.29 8.22
CA GLN A 58 -2.95 13.22 9.15
C GLN A 58 -3.43 14.66 8.93
N LYS A 59 -3.42 15.15 7.68
CA LYS A 59 -3.91 16.49 7.34
C LYS A 59 -5.39 16.69 7.69
N GLN A 60 -6.21 15.65 7.54
CA GLN A 60 -7.62 15.73 7.93
C GLN A 60 -7.77 15.84 9.45
N VAL A 61 -7.02 15.04 10.22
CA VAL A 61 -7.00 15.13 11.69
C VAL A 61 -6.52 16.52 12.15
N GLU A 62 -5.41 17.02 11.62
CA GLU A 62 -4.91 18.36 11.94
C GLU A 62 -5.93 19.46 11.63
N LYS A 63 -6.68 19.33 10.51
CA LYS A 63 -7.72 20.29 10.15
C LYS A 63 -8.87 20.30 11.16
N VAL A 64 -9.30 19.11 11.61
CA VAL A 64 -10.37 18.98 12.62
C VAL A 64 -9.93 19.58 13.96
N MET A 65 -8.70 19.27 14.41
CA MET A 65 -8.19 19.80 15.68
C MET A 65 -8.05 21.33 15.65
N LYS A 66 -7.62 21.91 14.52
CA LYS A 66 -7.52 23.38 14.36
C LYS A 66 -8.88 24.08 14.32
N SER A 67 -9.94 23.39 13.90
CA SER A 67 -11.30 23.98 13.88
C SER A 67 -11.96 24.05 15.24
N ASP A 68 -11.52 23.25 16.21
CA ASP A 68 -12.03 23.27 17.60
C ASP A 68 -11.36 24.34 18.48
N GLU A 69 -10.30 24.99 17.98
CA GLU A 69 -9.53 26.04 18.68
C GLU A 69 -9.91 27.48 18.24
N ALA A 70 -11.01 27.66 17.52
CA ALA A 70 -11.51 28.96 17.03
C ALA A 70 -12.86 29.36 17.64
#